data_AF-A0A7C6UR58-F1
#
_entry.id   AF-A0A7C6UR58-F1
#
_cell.length_a   1.000
_cell.length_b   1.000
_cell.length_c   1.000
_cell.angle_alpha   90.00
_cell.angle_beta   90.00
_cell.angle_gamma   90.00
#
_symmetry.space_group_name_H-M   'P 1'
#
loop_
_entity.id
_entity.type
_entity.pdbx_description
1 polymer ?
#
loop_
_entity_poly.entity_id
_entity_poly.type
_entity_poly.pdbx_seq_one_letter_code
_entity_poly.pdbx_strand_id
1 'polypeptide(L)'
;MFKRLIAGLLVMALLMPIAAEARLSTSHTVTMERQNKWLAVYTGAVNYALTERLHATFIIDACPKQGIDGDLGTTLYFTPGLTATLGIRRGFFKSVTPLTPYLSVTVSF
;
A
#
# COMPACT_ATOMS: atom_id res chain seq x y z
N MET A 1 -5.84 20.79 -4.81
CA MET A 1 -5.54 19.35 -4.71
C MET A 1 -4.71 19.02 -3.45
N PHE A 2 -3.61 19.73 -3.20
CA PHE A 2 -2.71 19.54 -2.05
C PHE A 2 -3.39 19.56 -0.66
N LYS A 3 -4.31 20.49 -0.42
CA LYS A 3 -5.05 20.60 0.86
C LYS A 3 -5.94 19.37 1.17
N ARG A 4 -6.47 18.69 0.14
CA ARG A 4 -7.28 17.46 0.31
C ARG A 4 -6.41 16.25 0.62
N LEU A 5 -5.19 16.22 0.08
CA LEU A 5 -4.19 15.20 0.37
C LEU A 5 -3.72 15.28 1.83
N ILE A 6 -3.42 16.51 2.30
CA ILE A 6 -3.03 16.77 3.69
C ILE A 6 -4.15 16.41 4.66
N ALA A 7 -5.40 16.80 4.36
CA ALA A 7 -6.54 16.44 5.20
C ALA A 7 -6.76 14.92 5.28
N GLY A 8 -6.57 14.18 4.18
CA GLY A 8 -6.65 12.71 4.18
C GLY A 8 -5.55 12.07 5.02
N LEU A 9 -4.32 12.55 4.90
CA LEU A 9 -3.18 12.13 5.74
C LEU A 9 -3.42 12.43 7.22
N LEU A 10 -3.98 13.60 7.54
CA LEU A 10 -4.27 14.01 8.92
C LEU A 10 -5.36 13.14 9.54
N VAL A 11 -6.42 12.83 8.79
CA VAL A 11 -7.51 11.94 9.25
C VAL A 11 -6.99 10.52 9.44
N MET A 12 -6.13 10.02 8.55
CA MET A 12 -5.47 8.73 8.76
C MET A 12 -4.57 8.73 10.00
N ALA A 13 -3.79 9.79 10.22
CA ALA A 13 -2.94 9.93 11.41
C ALA A 13 -3.76 10.01 12.72
N LEU A 14 -4.95 10.62 12.69
CA LEU A 14 -5.87 10.73 13.82
C LEU A 14 -6.65 9.44 14.11
N LEU A 15 -6.84 8.58 13.10
CA LEU A 15 -7.52 7.29 13.24
C LEU A 15 -6.58 6.14 13.61
N MET A 16 -5.27 6.37 13.67
CA MET A 16 -4.33 5.39 14.22
C MET A 16 -4.48 5.38 15.74
N PRO A 17 -5.12 4.37 16.36
CA PRO A 17 -5.05 4.23 17.79
C PRO A 17 -3.57 4.11 18.16
N ILE A 18 -3.15 4.86 19.18
CA ILE A 18 -1.84 4.71 19.82
C ILE A 18 -1.86 3.35 20.53
N ALA A 19 -1.74 2.27 19.77
CA ALA A 19 -1.37 0.99 20.33
C ALA A 19 0.08 1.15 20.80
N ALA A 20 0.35 0.84 22.07
CA ALA A 20 1.70 0.94 22.64
C ALA A 20 2.75 0.10 21.86
N GLU A 21 2.29 -0.79 20.98
CA GLU A 21 3.10 -1.66 20.11
C GLU A 21 3.09 -1.25 18.64
N ALA A 22 2.53 -0.07 18.32
CA ALA A 22 2.41 0.33 16.94
C ALA A 22 3.78 0.55 16.28
N ARG A 23 4.09 -0.24 15.26
CA ARG A 23 5.35 -0.12 14.50
C ARG A 23 5.08 0.43 13.11
N LEU A 24 5.67 1.58 12.81
CA LEU A 24 5.70 2.15 11.47
C LEU A 24 6.95 1.66 10.74
N SER A 25 6.78 1.10 9.56
CA SER A 25 7.88 0.77 8.65
C SER A 25 7.60 1.35 7.27
N THR A 26 8.66 1.80 6.59
CA THR A 26 8.56 2.36 5.25
C THR A 26 9.59 1.71 4.35
N SER A 27 9.22 1.41 3.12
CA SER A 27 10.14 0.91 2.11
C SER A 27 9.97 1.66 0.78
N HIS A 28 11.07 1.76 0.05
CA HIS A 28 11.10 2.30 -1.29
C HIS A 28 11.85 1.31 -2.17
N THR A 29 11.19 0.84 -3.22
CA THR A 29 11.73 -0.12 -4.17
C THR A 29 11.83 0.55 -5.53
N VAL A 30 12.97 0.37 -6.20
CA VAL A 30 13.17 0.77 -7.58
C VAL A 30 13.38 -0.49 -8.40
N THR A 31 12.45 -0.77 -9.30
CA THR A 31 12.51 -1.93 -10.19
C THR A 31 12.91 -1.48 -11.59
N MET A 32 14.01 -2.02 -12.11
CA MET A 32 14.44 -1.77 -13.48
C MET A 32 13.92 -2.87 -14.40
N GLU A 33 13.02 -2.52 -15.31
CA GLU A 33 12.44 -3.43 -16.29
C GLU A 33 12.94 -3.10 -17.71
N ARG A 34 13.21 -4.13 -18.51
CA ARG A 34 13.56 -3.96 -19.92
C ARG A 34 12.37 -4.34 -20.80
N GLN A 35 11.73 -3.33 -21.39
CA GLN A 35 10.61 -3.51 -22.33
C GLN A 35 10.81 -2.61 -23.56
N ASN A 36 11.61 -3.09 -24.51
CA ASN A 36 12.20 -2.34 -25.65
C ASN A 36 13.18 -1.21 -25.24
N LYS A 37 12.96 -0.56 -24.09
CA LYS A 37 13.87 0.35 -23.39
C LYS A 37 13.90 0.03 -21.90
N TRP A 38 14.93 0.48 -21.20
CA TRP A 38 14.98 0.43 -19.73
C TRP A 38 13.95 1.38 -19.14
N LEU A 39 13.20 0.90 -18.16
CA LEU A 39 12.18 1.63 -17.43
C LEU A 39 12.40 1.42 -15.94
N ALA A 40 12.34 2.50 -15.17
CA ALA A 40 12.32 2.43 -13.72
C ALA A 40 10.87 2.50 -13.24
N VAL A 41 10.45 1.52 -12.46
CA VAL A 41 9.19 1.51 -11.69
C VAL A 41 9.55 1.82 -10.24
N TYR A 42 8.82 2.76 -9.63
CA TYR A 42 9.06 3.23 -8.28
C TYR A 42 7.90 2.84 -7.39
N THR A 43 8.15 2.04 -6.37
CA THR A 43 7.14 1.63 -5.40
C THR A 43 7.51 2.14 -4.02
N GLY A 44 6.64 2.93 -3.40
CA GLY A 44 6.73 3.34 -2.01
C GLY A 44 5.70 2.59 -1.19
N ALA A 45 6.09 2.03 -0.05
CA ALA A 45 5.17 1.39 0.88
C ALA A 45 5.34 1.94 2.29
N VAL A 46 4.22 2.17 2.96
CA VAL A 46 4.12 2.51 4.37
C VAL A 46 3.28 1.42 5.02
N ASN A 47 3.88 0.69 5.96
CA ASN A 47 3.22 -0.34 6.73
C ASN A 47 3.14 0.09 8.20
N TYR A 48 1.97 -0.05 8.78
CA TYR A 48 1.67 0.30 10.16
C TYR A 48 1.11 -0.94 10.86
N ALA A 49 1.93 -1.57 11.69
CA ALA A 49 1.48 -2.68 12.52
C ALA A 49 0.66 -2.11 13.68
N LEU A 50 -0.67 -2.28 13.63
CA LEU A 50 -1.59 -1.91 14.72
C LEU A 50 -1.43 -2.87 15.91
N THR A 51 -1.17 -4.14 15.61
CA THR A 51 -0.79 -5.20 16.56
C THR A 51 0.18 -6.15 15.86
N GLU A 52 0.76 -7.11 16.58
CA GLU A 52 1.59 -8.19 15.99
C GLU A 52 0.84 -9.06 14.95
N ARG A 53 -0.50 -8.94 14.84
CA ARG A 53 -1.31 -9.69 13.87
C ARG A 53 -2.10 -8.82 12.90
N LEU A 54 -2.18 -7.50 13.09
CA LEU A 54 -3.02 -6.62 12.30
C LEU A 54 -2.20 -5.45 11.76
N HIS A 55 -2.09 -5.38 10.44
CA HIS A 55 -1.26 -4.40 9.75
C HIS A 55 -2.09 -3.59 8.78
N ALA A 56 -1.90 -2.28 8.75
CA ALA A 56 -2.42 -1.40 7.71
C ALA A 56 -1.29 -1.02 6.75
N THR A 57 -1.53 -1.11 5.45
CA THR A 57 -0.51 -0.87 4.43
C THR A 57 -1.02 0.14 3.43
N PHE A 58 -0.21 1.13 3.12
CA PHE A 58 -0.42 2.07 2.04
C PHE A 58 0.73 1.95 1.04
N ILE A 59 0.41 1.73 -0.23
CA ILE A 59 1.38 1.56 -1.32
C ILE A 59 1.09 2.62 -2.38
N ILE A 60 2.14 3.23 -2.90
CA ILE A 60 2.10 4.03 -4.13
C ILE A 60 3.04 3.36 -5.12
N ASP A 61 2.54 3.07 -6.31
CA ASP A 61 3.33 2.53 -7.40
C ASP A 61 3.31 3.48 -8.59
N ALA A 62 4.49 3.85 -9.09
CA ALA A 62 4.66 4.77 -10.20
C ALA A 62 5.40 4.07 -11.33
N CYS A 63 4.64 3.72 -12.37
CA CYS A 63 5.13 3.10 -13.59
C CYS A 63 5.03 4.09 -14.76
N PRO A 64 6.12 4.36 -15.51
CA PRO A 64 6.09 5.29 -16.63
C PRO A 64 5.04 4.95 -17.71
N LYS A 65 4.68 3.67 -17.86
CA LYS A 65 3.69 3.20 -18.85
C LYS A 65 2.26 3.16 -18.32
N GLN A 66 2.08 2.86 -17.04
CA GLN A 66 0.76 2.59 -16.43
C GLN A 66 0.28 3.75 -15.56
N GLY A 67 1.11 4.76 -15.33
CA GLY A 67 0.78 5.90 -14.47
C GLY A 67 1.11 5.62 -13.01
N ILE A 68 0.40 6.32 -12.12
CA ILE A 68 0.54 6.20 -10.68
C ILE A 68 -0.71 5.55 -10.12
N ASP A 69 -0.52 4.43 -9.44
CA ASP A 69 -1.53 3.72 -8.67
C ASP A 69 -1.23 3.86 -7.18
N GLY A 70 -2.26 3.72 -6.37
CA GLY A 70 -2.05 3.42 -4.97
C GLY A 70 -3.03 2.39 -4.44
N ASP A 71 -2.60 1.76 -3.36
CA ASP A 71 -3.24 0.64 -2.72
C ASP A 71 -3.31 0.94 -1.22
N LEU A 72 -4.46 0.71 -0.62
CA LEU A 72 -4.66 0.78 0.82
C LEU A 72 -5.26 -0.55 1.25
N GLY A 73 -4.58 -1.25 2.16
CA GLY A 73 -4.98 -2.56 2.63
C GLY A 73 -4.87 -2.70 4.13
N THR A 74 -5.61 -3.65 4.67
CA THR A 74 -5.45 -4.14 6.04
C THR A 74 -5.25 -5.65 5.99
N THR A 75 -4.16 -6.12 6.57
CA THR A 75 -3.74 -7.52 6.58
C THR A 75 -3.84 -8.09 8.00
N LEU A 76 -4.52 -9.23 8.12
CA LEU A 76 -4.59 -10.05 9.33
C LEU A 76 -3.69 -11.28 9.17
N TYR A 77 -2.82 -11.49 10.15
CA TYR A 77 -1.93 -12.65 10.25
C TYR A 77 -2.56 -13.66 11.22
N PHE A 78 -3.02 -14.81 10.69
CA PHE A 78 -3.65 -15.84 11.50
C PHE A 78 -2.60 -16.72 12.18
N THR A 79 -1.68 -17.24 11.37
CA THR A 79 -0.55 -18.08 11.77
C THR A 79 0.67 -17.69 10.94
N PRO A 80 1.89 -18.06 11.34
CA PRO A 80 3.04 -18.03 10.44
C PRO A 80 2.66 -18.77 9.15
N GLY A 81 2.73 -18.06 8.02
CA GLY A 81 2.39 -18.60 6.70
C GLY A 81 0.91 -18.53 6.29
N LEU A 82 -0.01 -17.92 7.06
CA LEU A 82 -1.39 -17.67 6.60
C LEU A 82 -1.82 -16.23 6.91
N THR A 83 -2.16 -15.48 5.86
CA THR A 83 -2.63 -14.10 5.98
C THR A 83 -3.86 -13.83 5.10
N ALA A 84 -4.70 -12.89 5.51
CA ALA A 84 -5.75 -12.33 4.66
C ALA A 84 -5.65 -10.80 4.63
N THR A 85 -5.79 -10.22 3.44
CA THR A 85 -5.74 -8.77 3.22
C THR A 85 -7.04 -8.31 2.56
N LEU A 86 -7.71 -7.36 3.19
CA LEU A 86 -8.79 -6.60 2.57
C LEU A 86 -8.23 -5.26 2.14
N GLY A 87 -8.43 -4.85 0.89
CA GLY A 87 -7.89 -3.60 0.40
C GLY A 87 -8.67 -2.97 -0.72
N ILE A 88 -8.24 -1.76 -1.09
CA ILE A 88 -8.73 -0.98 -2.20
C ILE A 88 -7.55 -0.46 -3.01
N ARG A 89 -7.61 -0.63 -4.33
CA ARG A 89 -6.64 -0.06 -5.27
C ARG A 89 -7.30 1.00 -6.13
N ARG A 90 -6.57 2.06 -6.49
CA ARG A 90 -7.04 3.09 -7.40
C ARG A 90 -5.90 3.75 -8.17
N GLY A 91 -6.13 4.05 -9.44
CA GLY A 91 -5.28 4.93 -10.24
C GLY A 91 -5.47 6.42 -9.92
N PHE A 92 -4.36 7.14 -9.82
CA PHE A 92 -4.32 8.59 -9.51
C PHE A 92 -3.93 9.44 -10.72
N PHE A 93 -2.78 9.17 -11.35
CA PHE A 93 -2.23 10.02 -12.41
C PHE A 93 -1.86 9.19 -13.63
N LYS A 94 -2.48 9.48 -14.78
CA LYS A 94 -2.29 8.74 -16.05
C LYS A 94 -2.54 7.23 -15.95
N SER A 95 -3.12 6.78 -14.85
CA SER A 95 -3.54 5.40 -14.67
C SER A 95 -5.02 5.26 -15.00
N VAL A 96 -5.34 4.13 -15.64
CA VAL A 96 -6.71 3.71 -15.97
C VAL A 96 -7.28 2.76 -14.92
N THR A 97 -6.52 2.43 -13.87
CA THR A 97 -6.94 1.48 -12.82
C THR A 97 -8.17 2.03 -12.08
N PRO A 98 -9.34 1.39 -12.19
CA PRO A 98 -10.55 1.83 -11.48
C PRO A 98 -10.42 1.61 -9.98
N LEU A 99 -11.29 2.24 -9.19
CA LEU A 99 -11.39 1.96 -7.75
C LEU A 99 -11.85 0.51 -7.56
N THR A 100 -10.95 -0.35 -7.12
CA THR A 100 -11.14 -1.80 -7.10
C THR A 100 -10.93 -2.32 -5.68
N PRO A 101 -11.99 -2.75 -4.98
CA PRO A 101 -11.83 -3.49 -3.74
C PRO A 101 -11.34 -4.91 -4.03
N TYR A 102 -10.55 -5.47 -3.12
CA TYR A 102 -10.08 -6.85 -3.23
C TYR A 102 -9.95 -7.51 -1.85
N LEU A 103 -10.03 -8.84 -1.88
CA LEU A 103 -9.66 -9.72 -0.79
C LEU A 103 -8.54 -10.63 -1.31
N SER A 104 -7.42 -10.69 -0.61
CA SER A 104 -6.33 -11.61 -0.89
C SER A 104 -6.10 -12.54 0.30
N VAL A 105 -5.84 -13.81 0.03
CA VAL A 105 -5.41 -14.78 1.04
C VAL A 105 -4.07 -15.33 0.58
N THR A 106 -3.05 -15.24 1.43
CA THR A 106 -1.70 -15.71 1.11
C THR A 106 -1.33 -16.85 2.04
N VAL A 107 -0.85 -17.94 1.44
CA VAL A 107 -0.28 -19.10 2.12
C VAL A 107 1.21 -19.18 1.79
N SER A 108 2.07 -19.32 2.80
CA SER A 108 3.53 -19.45 2.65
C SER A 108 3.99 -20.80 3.22
N PHE A 109 4.96 -21.43 2.56
CA PHE A 109 5.52 -22.75 2.90
C PHE A 109 7.02 -22.66 3.13
#